data_AF-A0A392PMQ1-F1
#
_entry.id   AF-A0A392PMQ1-F1
#
_cell.length_a   1.000
_cell.length_b   1.000
_cell.length_c   1.000
_cell.angle_alpha   90.00
_cell.angle_beta   90.00
_cell.angle_gamma   90.00
#
_symmetry.space_group_name_H-M   'P 1'
#
loop_
_entity.id
_entity.type
_entity.pdbx_description
1 polymer ?
#
loop_
_entity_poly.entity_id
_entity_poly.type
_entity_poly.pdbx_seq_one_letter_code
_entity_poly.pdbx_strand_id
1 'polypeptide(L)'
;MVGKQRSPNFKSKPPPPRPPSRMEETLTKFMQMTQGNFEAMKSSQETSNKNHEASIKNLEVQMGQLSRQFSNLQNSGGFGGNTKDNPNKESCNAINLRSRVVPSPDLGENSKKSESKKVSEGEVEQMSKEGVEN
;
A
#
# COMPACT_ATOMS: atom_id res chain seq x y z
N MET A 1 -32.24 89.83 -16.96
CA MET A 1 -31.91 88.65 -16.13
C MET A 1 -32.95 87.58 -16.42
N VAL A 2 -32.60 86.52 -17.15
CA VAL A 2 -33.51 85.42 -17.48
C VAL A 2 -33.23 84.28 -16.49
N GLY A 3 -34.19 83.99 -15.62
CA GLY A 3 -34.10 82.92 -14.63
C GLY A 3 -34.08 81.55 -15.29
N LYS A 4 -33.00 80.78 -15.07
CA LYS A 4 -32.89 79.40 -15.52
C LYS A 4 -33.73 78.50 -14.59
N GLN A 5 -34.90 78.08 -15.06
CA GLN A 5 -35.72 77.07 -14.38
C GLN A 5 -34.97 75.73 -14.42
N ARG A 6 -34.62 75.19 -13.25
CA ARG A 6 -34.06 73.83 -13.10
C ARG A 6 -35.22 72.84 -13.02
N SER A 7 -35.30 71.91 -13.97
CA SER A 7 -36.24 70.79 -13.93
C SER A 7 -35.89 69.82 -12.79
N PRO A 8 -36.89 69.26 -12.08
CA PRO A 8 -36.65 68.25 -11.06
C PRO A 8 -36.23 66.92 -11.71
N ASN A 9 -35.12 66.37 -11.23
CA ASN A 9 -34.57 65.08 -11.66
C ASN A 9 -35.35 63.95 -10.98
N PHE A 10 -36.32 63.38 -11.69
CA PHE A 10 -37.02 62.17 -11.26
C PHE A 10 -36.09 60.96 -11.44
N LYS A 11 -35.45 60.53 -10.35
CA LYS A 11 -34.78 59.22 -10.32
C LYS A 11 -35.87 58.14 -10.34
N SER A 12 -36.12 57.54 -11.50
CA SER A 12 -37.01 56.39 -11.64
C SER A 12 -36.47 55.21 -10.85
N LYS A 13 -37.28 54.64 -9.94
CA LYS A 13 -36.98 53.34 -9.33
C LYS A 13 -37.01 52.28 -10.44
N PRO A 14 -36.11 51.29 -10.43
CA PRO A 14 -36.15 50.20 -11.39
C PRO A 14 -37.51 49.49 -11.29
N PRO A 15 -38.10 49.08 -12.43
CA PRO A 15 -39.38 48.38 -12.43
C PRO A 15 -39.26 47.06 -11.65
N PRO A 16 -40.34 46.63 -10.97
CA PRO A 16 -40.35 45.33 -10.30
C PRO A 16 -40.10 44.21 -11.30
N PRO A 17 -39.34 43.16 -10.91
CA PRO A 17 -39.07 42.04 -11.80
C PRO A 17 -40.38 41.38 -12.24
N ARG A 18 -40.48 41.06 -13.53
CA ARG A 18 -41.65 40.41 -14.10
C ARG A 18 -41.80 39.00 -13.52
N PRO A 19 -43.04 38.50 -13.32
CA PRO A 19 -43.23 37.10 -13.00
C PRO A 19 -42.73 36.21 -14.15
N PRO A 20 -42.10 35.06 -13.84
CA PRO A 20 -41.59 34.16 -14.86
C PRO A 20 -42.72 33.55 -15.67
N SER A 21 -42.44 33.25 -16.94
CA SER A 21 -43.33 32.50 -17.80
C SER A 21 -43.29 31.01 -17.46
N ARG A 22 -44.33 30.27 -17.85
CA ARG A 22 -44.42 28.80 -17.67
C ARG A 22 -43.20 28.05 -18.24
N MET A 23 -42.59 28.55 -19.32
CA MET A 23 -41.39 27.96 -19.93
C MET A 23 -40.14 28.22 -19.07
N GLU A 24 -39.97 29.44 -18.57
CA GLU A 24 -38.86 29.81 -17.66
C GLU A 24 -38.94 29.02 -16.35
N GLU A 25 -40.14 28.79 -15.82
CA GLU A 25 -40.36 27.92 -14.65
C GLU A 25 -39.93 26.48 -14.93
N THR A 26 -40.29 25.94 -16.10
CA THR A 26 -39.92 24.57 -16.49
C THR A 26 -38.40 24.44 -16.64
N LEU A 27 -37.75 25.42 -17.28
CA LEU A 27 -36.29 25.45 -17.41
C LEU A 27 -35.61 25.55 -16.04
N THR A 28 -36.10 26.42 -15.17
CA THR A 28 -35.58 26.58 -13.80
C THR A 28 -35.72 25.28 -13.02
N LYS A 29 -36.87 24.60 -13.13
CA LYS A 29 -37.12 23.32 -12.47
C LYS A 29 -36.15 22.24 -12.97
N PHE A 30 -35.91 22.18 -14.27
CA PHE A 30 -34.94 21.27 -14.86
C PHE A 30 -33.54 21.54 -14.33
N MET A 31 -33.08 22.80 -14.35
CA MET A 31 -31.76 23.18 -13.82
C MET A 31 -31.62 22.82 -12.34
N GLN A 32 -32.63 23.06 -11.51
CA GLN A 32 -32.63 22.68 -10.09
C GLN A 32 -32.55 21.17 -9.91
N MET A 33 -33.32 20.39 -10.67
CA MET A 33 -33.25 18.93 -10.62
C MET A 33 -31.87 18.42 -11.04
N THR A 34 -31.29 18.97 -12.11
CA THR A 34 -29.94 18.60 -12.56
C THR A 34 -28.88 18.95 -11.53
N GLN A 35 -28.95 20.13 -10.91
CA GLN A 35 -28.05 20.51 -9.82
C GLN A 35 -28.19 19.59 -8.60
N GLY A 36 -29.41 19.35 -8.13
CA GLY A 36 -29.66 18.47 -6.99
C GLY A 36 -29.15 17.05 -7.23
N ASN A 37 -29.37 16.50 -8.43
CA ASN A 37 -28.84 15.18 -8.79
C ASN A 37 -27.31 15.14 -8.82
N PHE A 38 -26.67 16.18 -9.36
CA PHE A 38 -25.21 16.27 -9.40
C PHE A 38 -24.62 16.41 -7.99
N GLU A 39 -25.23 17.23 -7.13
CA GLU A 39 -24.81 17.39 -5.73
C GLU A 39 -24.97 16.09 -4.95
N ALA A 40 -26.09 15.39 -5.10
CA ALA A 40 -26.30 14.09 -4.45
C ALA A 40 -25.27 13.04 -4.90
N MET A 41 -25.00 12.96 -6.20
CA MET A 41 -23.96 12.07 -6.74
C MET A 41 -22.58 12.43 -6.19
N LYS A 42 -22.23 13.72 -6.19
CA LYS A 42 -20.95 14.20 -5.66
C LYS A 42 -20.80 13.88 -4.17
N SER A 43 -21.85 14.12 -3.37
CA SER A 43 -21.86 13.82 -1.93
C SER A 43 -21.74 12.33 -1.65
N SER A 44 -22.43 11.50 -2.44
CA SER A 44 -22.33 10.03 -2.33
C SER A 44 -20.91 9.55 -2.63
N GLN A 45 -20.31 10.04 -3.73
CA GLN A 45 -18.93 9.73 -4.11
C GLN A 45 -17.94 10.17 -3.02
N GLU A 46 -18.09 11.37 -2.47
CA GLU A 46 -17.22 11.88 -1.41
C GLU A 46 -17.29 11.01 -0.15
N THR A 47 -18.49 10.57 0.21
CA THR A 47 -18.70 9.67 1.37
C THR A 47 -18.04 8.31 1.15
N SER A 48 -18.23 7.71 -0.04
CA SER A 48 -17.56 6.46 -0.40
C SER A 48 -16.04 6.58 -0.33
N ASN A 49 -15.48 7.66 -0.88
CA ASN A 49 -14.04 7.90 -0.85
C ASN A 49 -13.50 8.01 0.58
N LYS A 50 -14.19 8.77 1.46
CA LYS A 50 -13.81 8.89 2.88
C LYS A 50 -13.85 7.53 3.59
N ASN A 51 -14.86 6.72 3.32
CA ASN A 51 -14.96 5.38 3.90
C ASN A 51 -13.83 4.45 3.43
N HIS A 52 -13.46 4.52 2.14
CA HIS A 52 -12.33 3.79 1.61
C HIS A 52 -11.01 4.25 2.24
N GLU A 53 -10.79 5.55 2.37
CA GLU A 53 -9.61 6.10 3.02
C GLU A 53 -9.50 5.64 4.49
N ALA A 54 -10.61 5.67 5.24
CA ALA A 54 -10.65 5.17 6.61
C ALA A 54 -10.37 3.67 6.70
N SER A 55 -10.92 2.88 5.77
CA SER A 55 -10.69 1.43 5.70
C SER A 55 -9.23 1.11 5.41
N ILE A 56 -8.61 1.82 4.46
CA ILE A 56 -7.19 1.67 4.13
C ILE A 56 -6.33 2.00 5.36
N LYS A 57 -6.55 3.16 6.00
CA LYS A 57 -5.82 3.54 7.21
C LYS A 57 -5.96 2.51 8.33
N ASN A 58 -7.15 1.94 8.52
CA ASN A 58 -7.38 0.89 9.51
C ASN A 58 -6.57 -0.38 9.19
N LEU A 59 -6.53 -0.80 7.92
CA LEU A 59 -5.71 -1.93 7.49
C LEU A 59 -4.21 -1.65 7.67
N GLU A 60 -3.74 -0.46 7.32
CA GLU A 60 -2.35 -0.04 7.54
C GLU A 60 -1.96 -0.13 9.00
N VAL A 61 -2.84 0.34 9.91
CA VAL A 61 -2.61 0.25 11.35
C VAL A 61 -2.53 -1.21 11.81
N GLN A 62 -3.47 -2.07 11.40
CA GLN A 62 -3.46 -3.49 11.77
C GLN A 62 -2.20 -4.21 11.25
N MET A 63 -1.82 -3.97 9.99
CA MET A 63 -0.58 -4.52 9.41
C MET A 63 0.66 -4.00 10.16
N GLY A 64 0.69 -2.72 10.52
CA GLY A 64 1.77 -2.15 11.31
C GLY A 64 1.89 -2.77 12.71
N GLN A 65 0.78 -3.08 13.36
CA GLN A 65 0.76 -3.78 14.65
C GLN A 65 1.25 -5.23 14.50
N LEU A 66 0.75 -5.97 13.51
CA LEU A 66 1.19 -7.34 13.22
C LEU A 66 2.70 -7.38 12.91
N SER A 67 3.20 -6.43 12.12
CA SER A 67 4.62 -6.31 11.82
C SER A 67 5.45 -6.12 13.11
N ARG A 68 5.02 -5.24 14.02
CA ARG A 68 5.69 -5.06 15.32
C ARG A 68 5.66 -6.33 16.17
N GLN A 69 4.54 -7.05 16.21
CA GLN A 69 4.44 -8.33 16.92
C GLN A 69 5.41 -9.36 16.33
N PHE A 70 5.50 -9.45 15.00
CA PHE A 70 6.42 -10.34 14.31
C PHE A 70 7.88 -9.98 14.60
N SER A 71 8.25 -8.69 14.53
CA SER A 71 9.58 -8.23 14.91
C SER A 71 9.89 -8.55 16.36
N ASN A 72 8.96 -8.33 17.29
CA ASN A 72 9.16 -8.65 18.70
C ASN A 72 9.40 -10.16 18.89
N LEU A 73 8.61 -11.01 18.22
CA LEU A 73 8.77 -12.46 18.29
C LEU A 73 10.14 -12.92 17.78
N GLN A 74 10.61 -12.33 16.68
CA GLN A 74 11.95 -12.61 16.14
C GLN A 74 13.06 -12.21 17.13
N ASN A 75 12.94 -11.03 17.76
CA ASN A 75 13.94 -10.52 18.70
C ASN A 75 13.93 -11.20 20.07
N SER A 76 12.80 -11.77 20.50
CA SER A 76 12.66 -12.42 21.81
C SER A 76 13.04 -13.91 21.83
N GLY A 77 13.63 -14.44 20.76
CA GLY A 77 14.01 -15.85 20.65
C GLY A 77 13.40 -16.62 19.47
N GLY A 78 12.85 -15.91 18.48
CA GLY A 78 12.26 -16.52 17.28
C GLY A 78 10.88 -17.12 17.51
N PHE A 79 10.34 -17.79 16.48
CA PHE A 79 9.26 -18.75 16.73
C PHE A 79 9.85 -19.78 17.70
N GLY A 80 9.33 -19.82 18.92
CA GLY A 80 9.60 -20.89 19.88
C GLY A 80 9.09 -22.19 19.30
N GLY A 81 9.80 -22.73 18.31
CA GLY A 81 9.57 -24.04 17.75
C GLY A 81 9.62 -25.00 18.91
N ASN A 82 8.71 -25.96 18.93
CA ASN A 82 8.77 -27.06 19.89
C ASN A 82 10.01 -27.97 19.68
N THR A 83 10.91 -27.58 18.78
CA THR A 83 12.19 -28.22 18.50
C THR A 83 12.97 -28.28 19.80
N LYS A 84 13.05 -29.49 20.35
CA LYS A 84 13.98 -29.81 21.42
C LYS A 84 15.29 -30.18 20.77
N ASP A 85 16.40 -29.68 21.32
CA ASP A 85 17.71 -30.24 21.01
C ASP A 85 17.63 -31.74 21.24
N ASN A 86 18.19 -32.50 20.30
CA ASN A 86 18.24 -33.94 20.41
C ASN A 86 19.04 -34.29 21.68
N PRO A 87 18.39 -34.77 22.76
CA PRO A 87 19.02 -34.89 24.07
C PRO A 87 20.17 -35.88 24.07
N ASN A 88 20.12 -36.87 23.18
CA ASN A 88 21.17 -37.89 23.06
C ASN A 88 22.18 -37.57 21.96
N LYS A 89 22.05 -36.43 21.25
CA LYS A 89 22.81 -36.09 20.04
C LYS A 89 22.91 -37.27 19.04
N GLU A 90 21.91 -38.14 19.04
CA GLU A 90 21.89 -39.31 18.17
C GLU A 90 21.87 -38.87 16.71
N SER A 91 22.62 -39.58 15.88
CA SER A 91 22.54 -39.38 14.44
C SER A 91 21.16 -39.84 13.98
N CYS A 92 20.28 -38.91 13.61
CA CYS A 92 19.12 -39.27 12.80
C CYS A 92 19.64 -39.99 11.54
N ASN A 93 18.90 -40.98 11.05
CA ASN A 93 19.22 -41.68 9.81
C ASN A 93 19.08 -40.72 8.61
N ALA A 94 20.05 -39.84 8.45
CA ALA A 94 20.15 -38.91 7.35
C ALA A 94 20.63 -39.67 6.11
N ILE A 95 19.95 -39.46 4.98
CA ILE A 95 20.37 -40.06 3.71
C ILE A 95 21.63 -39.33 3.27
N ASN A 96 22.79 -40.02 3.34
CA ASN A 96 24.05 -39.49 2.86
C ASN A 96 24.14 -39.62 1.33
N LEU A 97 24.65 -38.58 0.67
CA LEU A 97 24.87 -38.60 -0.78
C LEU A 97 26.11 -39.46 -1.09
N ARG A 98 25.99 -40.45 -2.00
CA ARG A 98 27.07 -41.41 -2.33
C ARG A 98 28.41 -40.79 -2.74
N SER A 99 28.43 -39.55 -3.21
CA SER A 99 29.63 -38.89 -3.77
C SER A 99 30.09 -37.63 -3.01
N ARG A 100 29.46 -37.27 -1.89
CA ARG A 100 29.85 -36.07 -1.13
C ARG A 100 29.83 -36.35 0.37
N VAL A 101 30.94 -36.02 1.03
CA VAL A 101 30.98 -35.84 2.48
C VAL A 101 30.14 -34.61 2.80
N VAL A 102 29.03 -34.79 3.50
CA VAL A 102 28.27 -33.67 4.08
C VAL A 102 29.07 -33.21 5.30
N PRO A 103 29.60 -31.97 5.33
CA PRO A 103 30.25 -31.46 6.52
C PRO A 103 29.25 -31.49 7.67
N SER A 104 29.58 -32.19 8.75
CA SER A 104 28.79 -32.12 9.98
C SER A 104 28.71 -30.66 10.43
N PRO A 105 27.57 -30.18 10.96
CA PRO A 105 27.51 -28.85 11.54
C PRO A 105 28.51 -28.81 12.70
N ASP A 106 29.58 -28.01 12.53
CA ASP A 106 30.66 -27.87 13.49
C ASP A 106 30.10 -27.14 14.73
N LEU A 107 29.72 -27.91 15.74
CA LEU A 107 29.47 -27.39 17.08
C LEU A 107 30.85 -27.17 17.69
N GLY A 108 31.40 -25.98 17.44
CA GLY A 108 32.79 -25.64 17.73
C GLY A 108 33.25 -26.06 19.13
N GLU A 109 34.27 -26.90 19.18
CA GLU A 109 35.15 -27.02 20.32
C GLU A 109 36.59 -27.29 19.86
N ASN A 110 37.50 -26.55 20.46
CA ASN A 110 38.83 -26.25 19.93
C ASN A 110 39.82 -27.35 20.32
N SER A 111 40.53 -28.00 19.38
CA SER A 111 41.91 -28.51 19.64
C SER A 111 42.67 -29.03 18.39
N LYS A 112 43.65 -28.23 17.96
CA LYS A 112 45.05 -28.58 17.56
C LYS A 112 45.34 -29.74 16.58
N LYS A 113 45.78 -29.30 15.38
CA LYS A 113 47.08 -29.60 14.69
C LYS A 113 47.33 -31.01 14.12
N SER A 114 47.38 -31.14 12.78
CA SER A 114 48.61 -31.45 12.01
C SER A 114 48.37 -31.56 10.49
N GLU A 115 48.91 -30.57 9.77
CA GLU A 115 49.66 -30.55 8.50
C GLU A 115 49.61 -31.66 7.42
N SER A 116 49.60 -31.16 6.16
CA SER A 116 50.05 -31.76 4.86
C SER A 116 49.14 -32.83 4.22
N LYS A 117 48.84 -32.84 2.91
CA LYS A 117 49.67 -32.49 1.75
C LYS A 117 48.81 -32.23 0.48
N LYS A 118 49.29 -31.25 -0.30
CA LYS A 118 48.92 -30.71 -1.62
C LYS A 118 48.94 -31.72 -2.79
N VAL A 119 47.96 -31.69 -3.72
CA VAL A 119 48.07 -32.01 -5.18
C VAL A 119 46.85 -31.38 -5.94
N SER A 120 46.99 -30.18 -6.52
CA SER A 120 47.03 -29.80 -7.96
C SER A 120 45.73 -30.03 -8.77
N GLU A 121 45.04 -28.96 -9.18
CA GLU A 121 45.07 -28.30 -10.52
C GLU A 121 43.98 -28.82 -11.48
N GLY A 122 43.15 -27.90 -12.00
CA GLY A 122 42.18 -28.16 -13.06
C GLY A 122 41.02 -27.15 -13.11
N GLU A 123 41.30 -25.92 -13.53
CA GLU A 123 40.39 -24.99 -14.22
C GLU A 123 39.68 -25.69 -15.42
N VAL A 124 38.52 -25.32 -15.98
CA VAL A 124 37.85 -24.04 -16.23
C VAL A 124 36.37 -24.29 -16.64
N GLU A 125 35.54 -23.27 -16.38
CA GLU A 125 34.29 -22.82 -17.03
C GLU A 125 33.66 -23.61 -18.20
N GLN A 126 32.32 -23.72 -18.18
CA GLN A 126 31.50 -22.96 -19.13
C GLN A 126 30.06 -22.74 -18.66
N MET A 127 29.73 -21.44 -18.61
CA MET A 127 28.41 -20.85 -18.47
C MET A 127 27.67 -20.91 -19.81
N SER A 128 26.40 -21.35 -19.79
CA SER A 128 25.42 -20.95 -20.80
C SER A 128 24.09 -20.64 -20.12
N LYS A 129 23.82 -19.33 -20.03
CA LYS A 129 22.49 -18.74 -19.84
C LYS A 129 21.88 -18.46 -21.22
N GLU A 130 20.60 -18.07 -21.18
CA GLU A 130 19.69 -17.63 -22.25
C GLU A 130 18.92 -18.76 -22.93
N GLY A 131 17.62 -18.63 -23.20
CA GLY A 131 16.64 -17.54 -23.11
C GLY A 131 15.34 -18.13 -23.71
N VAL A 132 14.19 -17.97 -23.07
CA VAL A 132 13.10 -17.06 -23.47
C VAL A 132 12.66 -17.18 -24.94
N GLU A 133 11.33 -17.29 -25.11
CA GLU A 133 10.50 -17.01 -26.29
C GLU A 133 10.03 -18.21 -27.15
N ASN A 134 8.81 -18.69 -26.86
CA ASN A 134 7.63 -18.48 -27.72
C ASN A 134 6.35 -18.97 -27.04
#